data_AF-A0A6N7ZIU9-F1
#
_entry.id   AF-A0A6N7ZIU9-F1
#
_cell.length_a   1.000
_cell.length_b   1.000
_cell.length_c   1.000
_cell.angle_alpha   90.00
_cell.angle_beta   90.00
_cell.angle_gamma   90.00
#
_symmetry.space_group_name_H-M   'P 1'
#
loop_
_entity.id
_entity.type
_entity.pdbx_description
1 polymer ?
#
loop_
_entity_poly.entity_id
_entity_poly.type
_entity_poly.pdbx_seq_one_letter_code
_entity_poly.pdbx_strand_id
1 'polypeptide(L)'
;MASGCPARALDDEGEARMNLFSGTTIRRAVAAAVALPVAGGATLVAAVPAAADDEEYKILVVGETLGFRHSHIDDTTLALIDLGEENGFTVDVWDPPNSSSGWWGPGSPGQPDLTMDSSPFTSAENLSQYATIVFASPVDNTNSLNPATPRLLDDAELAAFQGYIRGGGGYVGLHAATDTMHTVPWYSELTGGGARFISHPAQQTATMRVENPAHPSTAHLPAVWERFDEWYNYSTNPRDDVHVLLTLDESTYSPGNGAMGEDHPISWCHNFEGGRSWYEGAGHTDESWTDPLFLEHVLKGIEWTAGKVEGGGNCVTFPEVEGIVAGLDTSAVGDSVIAGAIASLLGSARSAADDGDPATAVQVLGAARALVDHLSAAAGDRALLATKIDDLVDWQTGLVDDGPSLDLAAEAELRTMGGKQYLAVRVLNEDETPVDITVTTPYGSKSFAGVAPAANAYQAFATRLVEVPGGEVTVTASAERDGETVTEEIALAYAGTA
;
A
#
# COMPACT_ATOMS: atom_id res chain seq x y z
N MET A 1 -34.42 -7.77 2.09
CA MET A 1 -35.14 -8.56 1.07
C MET A 1 -34.12 -8.85 -0.02
N ALA A 2 -33.48 -10.01 0.04
CA ALA A 2 -32.42 -10.40 -0.88
C ALA A 2 -33.03 -10.95 -2.16
N SER A 3 -32.74 -10.31 -3.29
CA SER A 3 -33.12 -10.78 -4.62
C SER A 3 -32.11 -11.85 -5.06
N GLY A 4 -32.54 -13.10 -5.12
CA GLY A 4 -31.73 -14.21 -5.64
C GLY A 4 -31.46 -14.06 -7.14
N CYS A 5 -30.22 -14.34 -7.55
CA CYS A 5 -29.83 -14.50 -8.93
C CYS A 5 -30.14 -15.96 -9.38
N PRO A 6 -30.63 -16.21 -10.62
CA PRO A 6 -31.05 -17.54 -11.01
C PRO A 6 -29.86 -18.40 -11.46
N ALA A 7 -29.80 -19.63 -10.94
CA ALA A 7 -28.87 -20.66 -11.38
C ALA A 7 -29.12 -21.04 -12.86
N ARG A 8 -28.07 -21.02 -13.66
CA ARG A 8 -28.06 -21.56 -15.02
C ARG A 8 -27.93 -23.08 -14.94
N ALA A 9 -28.91 -23.78 -15.51
CA ALA A 9 -28.89 -25.24 -15.63
C ALA A 9 -27.71 -25.68 -16.49
N LEU A 10 -26.90 -26.61 -15.97
CA LEU A 10 -25.92 -27.37 -16.73
C LEU A 10 -26.57 -28.68 -17.15
N ASP A 11 -26.75 -28.84 -18.46
CA ASP A 11 -27.09 -30.12 -19.07
C ASP A 11 -25.82 -30.98 -19.13
N ASP A 12 -25.98 -32.18 -18.60
CA ASP A 12 -25.14 -33.37 -18.69
C ASP A 12 -24.95 -33.77 -20.16
N GLU A 13 -23.70 -33.87 -20.65
CA GLU A 13 -23.23 -34.91 -21.57
C GLU A 13 -21.69 -34.92 -21.69
N GLY A 14 -21.08 -36.08 -21.42
CA GLY A 14 -20.00 -36.59 -22.28
C GLY A 14 -18.59 -36.69 -21.70
N GLU A 15 -18.30 -37.86 -21.09
CA GLU A 15 -16.94 -38.39 -20.95
C GLU A 15 -16.16 -38.34 -22.28
N ALA A 16 -14.97 -37.73 -22.28
CA ALA A 16 -13.89 -38.12 -23.18
C ALA A 16 -12.52 -37.85 -22.54
N ARG A 17 -11.90 -38.95 -22.10
CA ARG A 17 -10.52 -39.07 -21.64
C ARG A 17 -9.53 -38.52 -22.68
N MET A 18 -8.51 -37.78 -22.22
CA MET A 18 -7.20 -37.76 -22.88
C MET A 18 -6.07 -37.41 -21.89
N ASN A 19 -5.49 -38.46 -21.32
CA ASN A 19 -4.12 -38.45 -20.78
C ASN A 19 -3.13 -38.16 -21.91
N LEU A 20 -2.32 -37.12 -21.77
CA LEU A 20 -1.01 -36.85 -22.38
C LEU A 20 -0.51 -35.62 -21.60
N PHE A 21 0.48 -35.69 -20.72
CA PHE A 21 1.89 -35.65 -21.09
C PHE A 21 2.75 -36.39 -20.06
N SER A 22 3.63 -37.24 -20.60
CA SER A 22 4.70 -37.92 -19.89
C SER A 22 6.03 -37.27 -20.26
N GLY A 23 6.81 -36.91 -19.24
CA GLY A 23 8.27 -36.82 -19.28
C GLY A 23 8.90 -35.61 -19.96
N THR A 24 9.80 -34.91 -19.26
CA THR A 24 11.25 -35.16 -19.38
C THR A 24 12.00 -34.36 -18.32
N THR A 25 12.58 -35.06 -17.35
CA THR A 25 13.54 -34.55 -16.37
C THR A 25 14.85 -34.17 -17.08
N ILE A 26 15.21 -32.90 -17.13
CA ILE A 26 16.54 -32.47 -17.59
C ILE A 26 17.46 -32.37 -16.36
N ARG A 27 18.29 -33.40 -16.17
CA ARG A 27 19.46 -33.35 -15.29
C ARG A 27 20.52 -32.43 -15.92
N ARG A 28 20.83 -31.29 -15.29
CA ARG A 28 22.03 -30.52 -15.62
C ARG A 28 23.27 -31.19 -15.02
N ALA A 29 24.17 -31.62 -15.88
CA ALA A 29 25.46 -32.17 -15.53
C ALA A 29 26.42 -31.05 -15.07
N VAL A 30 27.07 -31.28 -13.93
CA VAL A 30 28.17 -30.45 -13.41
C VAL A 30 29.42 -30.71 -14.26
N ALA A 31 29.93 -29.69 -14.94
CA ALA A 31 31.24 -29.71 -15.58
C ALA A 31 32.26 -29.08 -14.63
N ALA A 32 33.11 -29.91 -14.03
CA ALA A 32 34.28 -29.48 -13.28
C ALA A 32 35.40 -29.07 -14.26
N ALA A 33 35.75 -27.78 -14.29
CA ALA A 33 36.95 -27.30 -14.95
C ALA A 33 38.06 -27.07 -13.92
N VAL A 34 39.14 -27.84 -14.06
CA VAL A 34 40.39 -27.67 -13.31
C VAL A 34 41.18 -26.52 -13.95
N ALA A 35 41.54 -25.51 -13.17
CA ALA A 35 42.54 -24.50 -13.55
C ALA A 35 43.56 -24.30 -12.42
N LEU A 36 44.84 -24.50 -12.76
CA LEU A 36 46.03 -24.25 -11.95
C LEU A 36 46.40 -22.75 -11.93
N PRO A 37 47.16 -22.27 -10.93
CA PRO A 37 47.23 -20.85 -10.58
C PRO A 37 48.25 -20.08 -11.44
N VAL A 38 47.89 -18.87 -11.84
CA VAL A 38 48.83 -17.84 -12.30
C VAL A 38 48.77 -16.67 -11.32
N ALA A 39 49.94 -16.27 -10.86
CA ALA A 39 50.16 -15.25 -9.84
C ALA A 39 49.91 -13.82 -10.33
N GLY A 40 49.44 -12.96 -9.43
CA GLY A 40 49.79 -11.54 -9.38
C GLY A 40 48.84 -10.58 -10.09
N GLY A 41 47.83 -10.10 -9.37
CA GLY A 41 47.05 -8.92 -9.74
C GLY A 41 46.13 -8.51 -8.59
N ALA A 42 46.29 -7.28 -8.08
CA ALA A 42 45.44 -6.73 -7.03
C ALA A 42 44.00 -6.61 -7.53
N THR A 43 43.11 -7.49 -7.08
CA THR A 43 41.68 -7.39 -7.29
C THR A 43 41.07 -6.58 -6.16
N LEU A 44 40.49 -5.43 -6.51
CA LEU A 44 39.47 -4.77 -5.71
C LEU A 44 38.35 -5.80 -5.49
N VAL A 45 38.22 -6.30 -4.26
CA VAL A 45 37.05 -7.07 -3.85
C VAL A 45 35.93 -6.05 -3.71
N ALA A 46 35.10 -5.93 -4.73
CA ALA A 46 33.78 -5.34 -4.54
C ALA A 46 33.09 -6.20 -3.48
N ALA A 47 32.76 -5.61 -2.34
CA ALA A 47 31.89 -6.25 -1.37
C ALA A 47 30.57 -6.53 -2.10
N VAL A 48 30.34 -7.80 -2.38
CA VAL A 48 29.01 -8.29 -2.73
C VAL A 48 28.15 -7.91 -1.51
N PRO A 49 27.01 -7.21 -1.68
CA PRO A 49 26.14 -6.98 -0.55
C PRO A 49 25.82 -8.34 0.06
N ALA A 50 25.91 -8.43 1.39
CA ALA A 50 25.47 -9.62 2.10
C ALA A 50 24.03 -9.86 1.66
N ALA A 51 23.78 -11.01 1.03
CA ALA A 51 22.43 -11.48 0.83
C ALA A 51 21.78 -11.49 2.22
N ALA A 52 20.61 -10.86 2.35
CA ALA A 52 19.76 -11.06 3.52
C ALA A 52 19.61 -12.57 3.73
N ASP A 53 19.74 -13.03 4.98
CA ASP A 53 19.69 -14.46 5.29
C ASP A 53 18.40 -15.07 4.70
N ASP A 54 18.57 -16.06 3.80
CA ASP A 54 17.56 -16.93 3.18
C ASP A 54 16.89 -17.85 4.23
N GLU A 55 16.50 -17.32 5.40
CA GLU A 55 15.66 -18.08 6.32
C GLU A 55 14.22 -18.09 5.79
N GLU A 56 13.86 -19.28 5.29
CA GLU A 56 12.50 -19.69 4.98
C GLU A 56 11.57 -19.28 6.13
N TYR A 57 10.58 -18.44 5.82
CA TYR A 57 9.58 -17.99 6.80
C TYR A 57 8.28 -18.75 6.62
N LYS A 58 7.34 -18.57 7.54
CA LYS A 58 6.07 -19.29 7.55
C LYS A 58 4.92 -18.31 7.56
N ILE A 59 3.86 -18.62 6.82
CA ILE A 59 2.60 -17.89 6.86
C ILE A 59 1.47 -18.82 7.27
N LEU A 60 0.38 -18.24 7.78
CA LEU A 60 -0.86 -18.95 8.06
C LEU A 60 -1.95 -18.43 7.13
N VAL A 61 -2.60 -19.31 6.39
CA VAL A 61 -3.81 -18.99 5.61
C VAL A 61 -5.05 -19.40 6.38
N VAL A 62 -5.93 -18.44 6.64
CA VAL A 62 -7.22 -18.62 7.28
C VAL A 62 -8.30 -18.60 6.19
N GLY A 63 -8.80 -19.78 5.84
CA GLY A 63 -9.88 -19.97 4.87
C GLY A 63 -11.24 -20.29 5.52
N GLU A 64 -11.28 -20.40 6.84
CA GLU A 64 -12.52 -20.72 7.57
C GLU A 64 -13.60 -19.65 7.35
N THR A 65 -14.83 -20.11 7.11
CA THR A 65 -16.03 -19.25 7.04
C THR A 65 -17.15 -19.81 7.91
N LEU A 66 -17.89 -18.92 8.57
CA LEU A 66 -19.15 -19.24 9.25
C LEU A 66 -20.38 -18.71 8.49
N GLY A 67 -20.14 -17.89 7.47
CA GLY A 67 -21.12 -17.33 6.54
C GLY A 67 -20.87 -17.81 5.11
N PHE A 68 -21.10 -16.92 4.14
CA PHE A 68 -20.87 -17.22 2.73
C PHE A 68 -19.41 -17.67 2.49
N ARG A 69 -19.21 -18.67 1.63
CA ARG A 69 -17.90 -19.19 1.26
C ARG A 69 -17.70 -18.87 -0.21
N HIS A 70 -16.72 -18.03 -0.49
CA HIS A 70 -16.33 -17.69 -1.84
C HIS A 70 -15.65 -18.90 -2.51
N SER A 71 -15.91 -19.10 -3.81
CA SER A 71 -15.34 -20.23 -4.56
C SER A 71 -13.82 -20.18 -4.59
N HIS A 72 -13.28 -18.97 -4.71
CA HIS A 72 -11.86 -18.74 -4.90
C HIS A 72 -11.00 -19.07 -3.67
N ILE A 73 -11.57 -19.33 -2.48
CA ILE A 73 -10.77 -19.59 -1.24
C ILE A 73 -9.80 -20.76 -1.43
N ASP A 74 -10.26 -21.82 -2.13
CA ASP A 74 -9.43 -22.99 -2.44
C ASP A 74 -8.30 -22.59 -3.40
N ASP A 75 -8.62 -21.86 -4.48
CA ASP A 75 -7.63 -21.39 -5.46
C ASP A 75 -6.63 -20.40 -4.85
N THR A 76 -7.08 -19.51 -3.96
CA THR A 76 -6.22 -18.63 -3.15
C THR A 76 -5.22 -19.46 -2.34
N THR A 77 -5.71 -20.47 -1.62
CA THR A 77 -4.86 -21.31 -0.76
C THR A 77 -3.78 -22.02 -1.57
N LEU A 78 -4.17 -22.62 -2.69
CA LEU A 78 -3.23 -23.33 -3.59
C LEU A 78 -2.22 -22.37 -4.22
N ALA A 79 -2.66 -21.20 -4.69
CA ALA A 79 -1.77 -20.20 -5.26
C ALA A 79 -0.75 -19.68 -4.23
N LEU A 80 -1.15 -19.51 -2.96
CA LEU A 80 -0.22 -19.09 -1.90
C LEU A 80 0.79 -20.18 -1.54
N ILE A 81 0.40 -21.47 -1.61
CA ILE A 81 1.33 -22.59 -1.46
C ILE A 81 2.36 -22.57 -2.59
N ASP A 82 1.91 -22.45 -3.85
CA ASP A 82 2.79 -22.39 -5.02
C ASP A 82 3.75 -21.20 -4.94
N LEU A 83 3.26 -20.01 -4.57
CA LEU A 83 4.09 -18.83 -4.33
C LEU A 83 5.12 -19.07 -3.21
N GLY A 84 4.75 -19.79 -2.16
CA GLY A 84 5.66 -20.16 -1.07
C GLY A 84 6.80 -21.06 -1.55
N GLU A 85 6.48 -22.10 -2.32
CA GLU A 85 7.46 -23.00 -2.92
C GLU A 85 8.45 -22.27 -3.84
N GLU A 86 7.98 -21.23 -4.54
CA GLU A 86 8.80 -20.44 -5.46
C GLU A 86 9.63 -19.33 -4.78
N ASN A 87 9.16 -18.79 -3.65
CA ASN A 87 9.72 -17.57 -3.04
C ASN A 87 10.25 -17.75 -1.60
N GLY A 88 10.35 -18.99 -1.12
CA GLY A 88 11.05 -19.30 0.13
C GLY A 88 10.21 -19.05 1.39
N PHE A 89 8.95 -19.46 1.37
CA PHE A 89 8.13 -19.57 2.58
C PHE A 89 7.22 -20.78 2.57
N THR A 90 6.85 -21.25 3.76
CA THR A 90 5.90 -22.33 3.95
C THR A 90 4.52 -21.80 4.34
N VAL A 91 3.49 -22.57 4.03
CA VAL A 91 2.09 -22.22 4.31
C VAL A 91 1.47 -23.29 5.21
N ASP A 92 1.00 -22.87 6.38
CA ASP A 92 0.00 -23.65 7.13
C ASP A 92 -1.40 -23.14 6.77
N VAL A 93 -2.38 -24.04 6.76
CA VAL A 93 -3.76 -23.75 6.39
C VAL A 93 -4.68 -24.04 7.56
N TRP A 94 -5.54 -23.10 7.93
CA TRP A 94 -6.67 -23.33 8.82
C TRP A 94 -7.97 -23.02 8.08
N ASP A 95 -8.60 -24.09 7.62
CA ASP A 95 -9.86 -24.09 6.86
C ASP A 95 -10.61 -25.41 7.10
N PRO A 96 -11.04 -25.69 8.34
CA PRO A 96 -11.69 -26.93 8.68
C PRO A 96 -13.12 -27.00 8.09
N PRO A 97 -13.59 -28.21 7.71
CA PRO A 97 -15.01 -28.43 7.49
C PRO A 97 -15.78 -28.08 8.77
N ASN A 98 -16.89 -27.35 8.64
CA ASN A 98 -17.70 -26.96 9.79
C ASN A 98 -19.20 -27.08 9.51
N SER A 99 -20.03 -26.87 10.54
CA SER A 99 -21.49 -27.03 10.43
C SER A 99 -22.22 -25.80 9.92
N SER A 100 -21.51 -24.72 9.56
CA SER A 100 -22.15 -23.52 9.00
C SER A 100 -22.89 -23.88 7.72
N SER A 101 -23.96 -23.15 7.42
CA SER A 101 -24.78 -23.38 6.23
C SER A 101 -24.80 -22.11 5.41
N GLY A 102 -24.70 -22.27 4.09
CA GLY A 102 -24.81 -21.17 3.15
C GLY A 102 -25.88 -21.44 2.10
N TRP A 103 -25.85 -20.67 1.01
CA TRP A 103 -26.76 -20.89 -0.12
C TRP A 103 -26.56 -22.27 -0.79
N TRP A 104 -25.37 -22.86 -0.65
CA TRP A 104 -25.02 -24.21 -1.12
C TRP A 104 -25.62 -25.35 -0.26
N GLY A 105 -26.26 -25.03 0.86
CA GLY A 105 -26.84 -26.01 1.78
C GLY A 105 -26.05 -26.17 3.08
N PRO A 106 -26.33 -27.25 3.84
CA PRO A 106 -25.72 -27.46 5.15
C PRO A 106 -24.29 -27.98 5.06
N GLY A 107 -23.41 -27.42 5.89
CA GLY A 107 -22.00 -27.78 6.01
C GLY A 107 -21.11 -26.93 5.11
N SER A 108 -20.08 -26.30 5.68
CA SER A 108 -18.97 -25.75 4.91
C SER A 108 -17.97 -26.89 4.66
N PRO A 109 -17.55 -27.11 3.40
CA PRO A 109 -16.65 -28.21 3.08
C PRO A 109 -15.24 -28.01 3.64
N GLY A 110 -14.77 -26.76 3.80
CA GLY A 110 -13.38 -26.44 4.11
C GLY A 110 -12.39 -27.12 3.15
N GLN A 111 -11.13 -27.26 3.59
CA GLN A 111 -10.07 -27.99 2.89
C GLN A 111 -9.49 -29.08 3.80
N PRO A 112 -10.21 -30.20 4.03
CA PRO A 112 -9.84 -31.21 5.03
C PRO A 112 -8.49 -31.88 4.79
N ASP A 113 -7.99 -31.90 3.56
CA ASP A 113 -6.69 -32.50 3.21
C ASP A 113 -5.51 -31.56 3.49
N LEU A 114 -5.75 -30.25 3.64
CA LEU A 114 -4.73 -29.23 3.88
C LEU A 114 -4.80 -28.64 5.30
N THR A 115 -6.01 -28.54 5.86
CA THR A 115 -6.25 -27.87 7.13
C THR A 115 -5.54 -28.54 8.30
N MET A 116 -5.05 -27.73 9.22
CA MET A 116 -4.55 -28.18 10.52
C MET A 116 -5.66 -28.85 11.35
N ASP A 117 -5.28 -29.77 12.24
CA ASP A 117 -6.18 -30.54 13.12
C ASP A 117 -6.96 -29.70 14.14
N SER A 118 -6.47 -28.50 14.47
CA SER A 118 -7.05 -27.61 15.46
C SER A 118 -6.77 -26.16 15.15
N SER A 119 -7.58 -25.25 15.70
CA SER A 119 -7.35 -23.80 15.58
C SER A 119 -5.92 -23.41 15.98
N PRO A 120 -5.20 -22.65 15.13
CA PRO A 120 -3.87 -22.13 15.45
C PRO A 120 -3.92 -20.95 16.44
N PHE A 121 -5.10 -20.35 16.65
CA PHE A 121 -5.33 -19.16 17.49
C PHE A 121 -5.37 -19.49 18.99
N THR A 122 -4.38 -20.24 19.48
CA THR A 122 -4.31 -20.67 20.89
C THR A 122 -3.63 -19.66 21.80
N SER A 123 -2.61 -18.95 21.31
CA SER A 123 -1.90 -17.87 22.00
C SER A 123 -1.11 -17.01 21.01
N ALA A 124 -0.80 -15.77 21.40
CA ALA A 124 0.08 -14.90 20.60
C ALA A 124 1.47 -15.50 20.40
N GLU A 125 2.02 -16.21 21.40
CA GLU A 125 3.31 -16.91 21.30
C GLU A 125 3.28 -18.04 20.28
N ASN A 126 2.18 -18.80 20.20
CA ASN A 126 2.04 -19.80 19.16
C ASN A 126 1.95 -19.16 17.77
N LEU A 127 1.24 -18.04 17.65
CA LEU A 127 1.09 -17.33 16.38
C LEU A 127 2.37 -16.61 15.93
N SER A 128 3.29 -16.27 16.83
CA SER A 128 4.54 -15.56 16.48
C SER A 128 5.52 -16.40 15.65
N GLN A 129 5.22 -17.68 15.39
CA GLN A 129 5.95 -18.48 14.41
C GLN A 129 5.63 -18.07 12.97
N TYR A 130 4.50 -17.37 12.74
CA TYR A 130 4.08 -16.89 11.44
C TYR A 130 4.58 -15.46 11.24
N ALA A 131 5.23 -15.20 10.11
CA ALA A 131 5.65 -13.85 9.75
C ALA A 131 4.45 -12.99 9.33
N THR A 132 3.44 -13.61 8.70
CA THR A 132 2.17 -12.97 8.38
C THR A 132 1.01 -13.98 8.42
N ILE A 133 -0.19 -13.49 8.74
CA ILE A 133 -1.43 -14.28 8.71
C ILE A 133 -2.35 -13.70 7.64
N VAL A 134 -2.74 -14.54 6.68
CA VAL A 134 -3.59 -14.20 5.55
C VAL A 134 -5.03 -14.62 5.84
N PHE A 135 -5.96 -13.68 5.84
CA PHE A 135 -7.39 -13.93 5.90
C PHE A 135 -7.92 -14.00 4.46
N ALA A 136 -8.08 -15.23 3.97
CA ALA A 136 -8.53 -15.53 2.61
C ALA A 136 -10.06 -15.44 2.51
N SER A 137 -10.56 -14.20 2.49
CA SER A 137 -11.98 -13.89 2.32
C SER A 137 -12.95 -14.59 3.28
N PRO A 138 -12.68 -14.56 4.61
CA PRO A 138 -13.62 -15.10 5.57
C PRO A 138 -14.90 -14.28 5.63
N VAL A 139 -16.02 -14.93 5.94
CA VAL A 139 -17.31 -14.30 6.26
C VAL A 139 -17.92 -15.01 7.47
N ASP A 140 -18.56 -14.28 8.39
CA ASP A 140 -19.14 -14.85 9.61
C ASP A 140 -20.58 -14.39 9.97
N ASN A 141 -21.36 -13.90 9.00
CA ASN A 141 -22.76 -13.46 9.17
C ASN A 141 -22.97 -12.36 10.23
N THR A 142 -21.90 -11.71 10.71
CA THR A 142 -21.98 -10.68 11.75
C THR A 142 -22.43 -9.32 11.23
N ASN A 143 -22.61 -9.14 9.91
CA ASN A 143 -23.05 -7.91 9.25
C ASN A 143 -24.40 -7.35 9.75
N SER A 144 -25.23 -8.17 10.42
CA SER A 144 -26.41 -7.70 11.16
C SER A 144 -26.10 -6.88 12.41
N LEU A 145 -24.82 -6.78 12.81
CA LEU A 145 -24.32 -6.16 14.05
C LEU A 145 -24.95 -6.72 15.34
N ASN A 146 -25.52 -7.91 15.27
CA ASN A 146 -26.04 -8.60 16.45
C ASN A 146 -24.86 -9.25 17.23
N PRO A 147 -24.54 -8.79 18.45
CA PRO A 147 -23.41 -9.34 19.22
C PRO A 147 -23.59 -10.79 19.65
N ALA A 148 -24.79 -11.37 19.50
CA ALA A 148 -25.05 -12.79 19.77
C ALA A 148 -24.76 -13.71 18.57
N THR A 149 -24.50 -13.16 17.38
CA THR A 149 -24.11 -13.95 16.22
C THR A 149 -22.70 -14.48 16.42
N PRO A 150 -22.46 -15.81 16.29
CA PRO A 150 -21.12 -16.36 16.33
C PRO A 150 -20.23 -15.68 15.30
N ARG A 151 -18.99 -15.40 15.70
CA ARG A 151 -17.98 -14.70 14.91
C ARG A 151 -16.84 -15.67 14.58
N LEU A 152 -16.06 -15.35 13.54
CA LEU A 152 -15.01 -16.24 13.00
C LEU A 152 -14.05 -16.74 14.08
N LEU A 153 -13.53 -15.80 14.88
CA LEU A 153 -12.69 -16.09 16.04
C LEU A 153 -13.51 -15.91 17.30
N ASP A 154 -13.47 -16.86 18.22
CA ASP A 154 -14.06 -16.66 19.54
C ASP A 154 -13.28 -15.63 20.39
N ASP A 155 -13.67 -15.41 21.65
CA ASP A 155 -13.01 -14.41 22.50
C ASP A 155 -11.57 -14.77 22.87
N ALA A 156 -11.26 -16.05 23.04
CA ALA A 156 -9.90 -16.50 23.33
C ALA A 156 -9.03 -16.44 22.08
N GLU A 157 -9.56 -16.84 20.94
CA GLU A 157 -8.88 -16.79 19.64
C GLU A 157 -8.62 -15.35 19.20
N LEU A 158 -9.61 -14.46 19.35
CA LEU A 158 -9.43 -13.03 19.09
C LEU A 158 -8.35 -12.46 20.01
N ALA A 159 -8.34 -12.78 21.30
CA ALA A 159 -7.30 -12.29 22.21
C ALA A 159 -5.90 -12.78 21.80
N ALA A 160 -5.77 -14.02 21.32
CA ALA A 160 -4.52 -14.52 20.77
C ALA A 160 -4.09 -13.74 19.52
N PHE A 161 -5.03 -13.49 18.59
CA PHE A 161 -4.78 -12.72 17.38
C PHE A 161 -4.40 -11.26 17.67
N GLN A 162 -5.10 -10.59 18.58
CA GLN A 162 -4.76 -9.24 19.04
C GLN A 162 -3.36 -9.19 19.65
N GLY A 163 -2.99 -10.19 20.46
CA GLY A 163 -1.65 -10.29 21.02
C GLY A 163 -0.58 -10.51 19.96
N TYR A 164 -0.88 -11.27 18.89
CA TYR A 164 0.02 -11.46 17.75
C TYR A 164 0.27 -10.15 16.99
N ILE A 165 -0.79 -9.38 16.68
CA ILE A 165 -0.66 -8.06 16.04
C ILE A 165 0.17 -7.11 16.92
N ARG A 166 -0.13 -7.04 18.22
CA ARG A 166 0.64 -6.26 19.20
C ARG A 166 2.10 -6.70 19.35
N GLY A 167 2.39 -7.94 18.99
CA GLY A 167 3.74 -8.50 18.95
C GLY A 167 4.52 -8.18 17.68
N GLY A 168 3.97 -7.40 16.75
CA GLY A 168 4.60 -7.06 15.48
C GLY A 168 4.24 -7.99 14.31
N GLY A 169 3.25 -8.86 14.49
CA GLY A 169 2.80 -9.79 13.46
C GLY A 169 2.22 -9.09 12.22
N GLY A 170 2.47 -9.67 11.03
CA GLY A 170 1.87 -9.23 9.77
C GLY A 170 0.43 -9.74 9.59
N TYR A 171 -0.40 -8.95 8.92
CA TYR A 171 -1.77 -9.30 8.54
C TYR A 171 -2.02 -8.96 7.07
N VAL A 172 -2.60 -9.90 6.35
CA VAL A 172 -3.10 -9.72 4.98
C VAL A 172 -4.60 -10.01 4.97
N GLY A 173 -5.40 -9.03 4.57
CA GLY A 173 -6.83 -9.21 4.33
C GLY A 173 -7.14 -9.25 2.84
N LEU A 174 -7.86 -10.29 2.40
CA LEU A 174 -8.23 -10.44 0.99
C LEU A 174 -9.74 -10.38 0.81
N HIS A 175 -10.19 -9.57 -0.14
CA HIS A 175 -11.56 -9.42 -0.60
C HIS A 175 -12.56 -9.37 0.56
N ALA A 176 -13.24 -10.49 0.88
CA ALA A 176 -14.25 -10.55 1.93
C ALA A 176 -13.73 -10.46 3.37
N ALA A 177 -12.43 -10.27 3.60
CA ALA A 177 -11.90 -9.99 4.92
C ALA A 177 -12.55 -8.74 5.59
N THR A 178 -13.09 -7.79 4.82
CA THR A 178 -13.87 -6.66 5.37
C THR A 178 -15.34 -7.00 5.66
N ASP A 179 -15.82 -8.21 5.33
CA ASP A 179 -17.17 -8.73 5.61
C ASP A 179 -17.20 -9.74 6.78
N THR A 180 -16.16 -9.78 7.61
CA THR A 180 -16.11 -10.64 8.80
C THR A 180 -15.99 -9.83 10.08
N MET A 181 -16.41 -10.42 11.20
CA MET A 181 -16.31 -9.88 12.56
C MET A 181 -16.80 -8.42 12.69
N HIS A 182 -17.87 -8.04 12.01
CA HIS A 182 -18.48 -6.70 12.04
C HIS A 182 -18.83 -6.23 13.46
N THR A 183 -19.08 -7.16 14.39
CA THR A 183 -19.37 -6.88 15.80
C THR A 183 -18.11 -6.55 16.63
N VAL A 184 -16.92 -6.59 16.03
CA VAL A 184 -15.62 -6.34 16.66
C VAL A 184 -15.01 -5.07 16.06
N PRO A 185 -15.19 -3.89 16.67
CA PRO A 185 -14.63 -2.64 16.15
C PRO A 185 -13.12 -2.69 15.91
N TRP A 186 -12.37 -3.32 16.83
CA TRP A 186 -10.93 -3.52 16.70
C TRP A 186 -10.53 -4.23 15.40
N TYR A 187 -11.33 -5.19 14.92
CA TYR A 187 -11.02 -5.90 13.70
C TYR A 187 -11.21 -5.01 12.47
N SER A 188 -12.28 -4.21 12.42
CA SER A 188 -12.46 -3.26 11.32
C SER A 188 -11.38 -2.17 11.30
N GLU A 189 -10.89 -1.75 12.46
CA GLU A 189 -9.74 -0.84 12.55
C GLU A 189 -8.48 -1.49 11.95
N LEU A 190 -8.18 -2.76 12.29
CA LEU A 190 -7.09 -3.53 11.68
C LEU A 190 -7.24 -3.69 10.16
N THR A 191 -8.43 -4.03 9.66
CA THR A 191 -8.59 -4.34 8.23
C THR A 191 -8.62 -3.10 7.35
N GLY A 192 -9.13 -1.97 7.83
CA GLY A 192 -9.35 -0.79 6.99
C GLY A 192 -9.75 0.47 7.73
N GLY A 193 -9.18 0.73 8.92
CA GLY A 193 -9.42 1.98 9.63
C GLY A 193 -10.87 2.15 10.11
N GLY A 194 -11.62 1.06 10.24
CA GLY A 194 -13.05 1.08 10.57
C GLY A 194 -13.98 0.88 9.36
N ALA A 195 -13.45 0.86 8.14
CA ALA A 195 -14.20 0.47 6.95
C ALA A 195 -14.61 -1.02 7.02
N ARG A 196 -15.89 -1.28 6.69
CA ARG A 196 -16.47 -2.62 6.59
C ARG A 196 -17.22 -2.74 5.28
N PHE A 197 -17.30 -3.94 4.74
CA PHE A 197 -18.17 -4.23 3.60
C PHE A 197 -19.62 -3.84 3.88
N ILE A 198 -20.32 -3.24 2.90
CA ILE A 198 -21.77 -2.99 2.97
C ILE A 198 -22.55 -3.53 1.78
N SER A 199 -21.95 -3.53 0.60
CA SER A 199 -22.57 -3.96 -0.65
C SER A 199 -21.54 -4.12 -1.75
N HIS A 200 -21.95 -4.71 -2.86
CA HIS A 200 -21.24 -4.69 -4.14
C HIS A 200 -22.28 -4.73 -5.28
N PRO A 201 -21.97 -4.23 -6.49
CA PRO A 201 -22.78 -4.46 -7.66
C PRO A 201 -22.55 -5.87 -8.23
N ALA A 202 -23.18 -6.19 -9.37
CA ALA A 202 -22.80 -7.40 -10.12
C ALA A 202 -21.33 -7.31 -10.55
N GLN A 203 -20.67 -8.47 -10.64
CA GLN A 203 -19.31 -8.59 -11.18
C GLN A 203 -19.23 -7.92 -12.56
N GLN A 204 -18.22 -7.08 -12.74
CA GLN A 204 -18.04 -6.30 -13.96
C GLN A 204 -16.60 -5.80 -14.08
N THR A 205 -16.24 -5.32 -15.26
CA THR A 205 -14.94 -4.68 -15.47
C THR A 205 -14.93 -3.29 -14.86
N ALA A 206 -13.87 -2.96 -14.11
CA ALA A 206 -13.59 -1.61 -13.63
C ALA A 206 -12.10 -1.28 -13.81
N THR A 207 -11.79 0.00 -13.78
CA THR A 207 -10.42 0.51 -13.77
C THR A 207 -9.95 0.75 -12.34
N MET A 208 -8.82 0.14 -11.98
CA MET A 208 -8.05 0.46 -10.78
C MET A 208 -6.92 1.42 -11.16
N ARG A 209 -6.64 2.42 -10.33
CA ARG A 209 -5.54 3.38 -10.48
C ARG A 209 -4.52 3.15 -9.38
N VAL A 210 -3.24 3.07 -9.76
CA VAL A 210 -2.14 3.00 -8.80
C VAL A 210 -1.89 4.40 -8.24
N GLU A 211 -2.16 4.60 -6.97
CA GLU A 211 -1.88 5.88 -6.29
C GLU A 211 -0.46 5.94 -5.75
N ASN A 212 0.01 4.82 -5.20
CA ASN A 212 1.36 4.72 -4.67
C ASN A 212 2.17 3.72 -5.51
N PRO A 213 2.93 4.15 -6.52
CA PRO A 213 3.80 3.27 -7.30
C PRO A 213 5.12 2.94 -6.60
N ALA A 214 5.36 3.44 -5.38
CA ALA A 214 6.57 3.17 -4.62
C ALA A 214 6.41 1.97 -3.66
N HIS A 215 5.17 1.54 -3.36
CA HIS A 215 4.94 0.35 -2.55
C HIS A 215 5.40 -0.92 -3.26
N PRO A 216 6.13 -1.84 -2.58
CA PRO A 216 6.61 -3.07 -3.21
C PRO A 216 5.51 -3.88 -3.88
N SER A 217 4.29 -3.84 -3.35
CA SER A 217 3.14 -4.52 -3.96
C SER A 217 2.60 -3.84 -5.21
N THR A 218 2.87 -2.57 -5.46
CA THR A 218 2.29 -1.83 -6.58
C THR A 218 3.35 -1.32 -7.57
N ALA A 219 4.63 -1.41 -7.24
CA ALA A 219 5.72 -0.87 -8.06
C ALA A 219 5.85 -1.53 -9.44
N HIS A 220 5.44 -2.79 -9.58
CA HIS A 220 5.42 -3.52 -10.87
C HIS A 220 4.10 -3.35 -11.63
N LEU A 221 3.06 -2.83 -10.99
CA LEU A 221 1.75 -2.68 -11.60
C LEU A 221 1.73 -1.54 -12.63
N PRO A 222 0.92 -1.64 -13.70
CA PRO A 222 0.65 -0.52 -14.57
C PRO A 222 -0.12 0.56 -13.80
N ALA A 223 0.17 1.84 -14.07
CA ALA A 223 -0.50 2.98 -13.41
C ALA A 223 -2.05 2.94 -13.51
N VAL A 224 -2.55 2.32 -14.57
CA VAL A 224 -3.98 2.05 -14.81
C VAL A 224 -4.13 0.57 -15.09
N TRP A 225 -4.97 -0.11 -14.32
CA TRP A 225 -5.16 -1.55 -14.37
C TRP A 225 -6.64 -1.91 -14.48
N GLU A 226 -7.06 -2.38 -15.65
CA GLU A 226 -8.44 -2.84 -15.87
C GLU A 226 -8.58 -4.31 -15.46
N ARG A 227 -9.60 -4.63 -14.65
CA ARG A 227 -9.87 -5.99 -14.17
C ARG A 227 -11.36 -6.28 -14.18
N PHE A 228 -11.73 -7.56 -14.28
CA PHE A 228 -13.10 -8.04 -14.06
C PHE A 228 -13.19 -8.70 -12.69
N ASP A 229 -14.02 -8.16 -11.81
CA ASP A 229 -14.12 -8.62 -10.42
C ASP A 229 -15.46 -8.22 -9.77
N GLU A 230 -15.64 -8.57 -8.49
CA GLU A 230 -16.70 -8.11 -7.60
C GLU A 230 -16.20 -6.94 -6.72
N TRP A 231 -16.66 -5.73 -7.01
CA TRP A 231 -16.14 -4.50 -6.37
C TRP A 231 -16.88 -4.13 -5.09
N TYR A 232 -16.17 -4.15 -3.96
CA TYR A 232 -16.76 -3.89 -2.64
C TYR A 232 -16.93 -2.40 -2.37
N ASN A 233 -18.12 -2.05 -1.89
CA ASN A 233 -18.42 -0.76 -1.30
C ASN A 233 -18.30 -0.86 0.22
N TYR A 234 -17.82 0.22 0.85
CA TYR A 234 -17.51 0.25 2.28
C TYR A 234 -18.44 1.17 3.08
N SER A 235 -18.56 0.89 4.38
CA SER A 235 -19.39 1.69 5.29
C SER A 235 -18.86 3.11 5.51
N THR A 236 -17.57 3.31 5.30
CA THR A 236 -16.86 4.59 5.34
C THR A 236 -15.68 4.52 4.39
N ASN A 237 -15.21 5.67 3.92
CA ASN A 237 -13.97 5.76 3.18
C ASN A 237 -12.79 5.54 4.14
N PRO A 238 -11.87 4.60 3.87
CA PRO A 238 -10.76 4.30 4.78
C PRO A 238 -9.59 5.29 4.68
N ARG A 239 -9.56 6.17 3.67
CA ARG A 239 -8.40 7.01 3.31
C ARG A 239 -7.80 7.82 4.46
N ASP A 240 -8.64 8.32 5.37
CA ASP A 240 -8.18 9.13 6.51
C ASP A 240 -7.38 8.31 7.54
N ASP A 241 -7.56 6.99 7.55
CA ASP A 241 -7.01 6.07 8.55
C ASP A 241 -5.95 5.11 7.97
N VAL A 242 -5.81 5.06 6.64
CA VAL A 242 -4.94 4.10 5.94
C VAL A 242 -4.15 4.76 4.82
N HIS A 243 -3.03 4.15 4.44
CA HIS A 243 -2.31 4.57 3.24
C HIS A 243 -2.87 3.84 2.01
N VAL A 244 -3.53 4.59 1.13
CA VAL A 244 -4.15 4.04 -0.09
C VAL A 244 -3.07 3.64 -1.11
N LEU A 245 -3.20 2.42 -1.65
CA LEU A 245 -2.32 1.86 -2.67
C LEU A 245 -2.98 1.90 -4.05
N LEU A 246 -4.25 1.47 -4.11
CA LEU A 246 -5.06 1.41 -5.32
C LEU A 246 -6.46 2.00 -5.05
N THR A 247 -7.01 2.69 -6.05
CA THR A 247 -8.38 3.23 -6.03
C THR A 247 -9.17 2.79 -7.26
N LEU A 248 -10.46 2.54 -7.10
CA LEU A 248 -11.38 2.25 -8.19
C LEU A 248 -11.91 3.55 -8.82
N ASP A 249 -11.94 3.59 -10.15
CA ASP A 249 -12.58 4.65 -10.92
C ASP A 249 -14.05 4.29 -11.17
N GLU A 250 -14.94 4.79 -10.32
CA GLU A 250 -16.39 4.55 -10.42
C GLU A 250 -17.03 5.06 -11.72
N SER A 251 -16.35 5.91 -12.51
CA SER A 251 -16.85 6.33 -13.83
C SER A 251 -16.77 5.21 -14.89
N THR A 252 -15.98 4.17 -14.62
CA THR A 252 -15.70 3.07 -15.56
C THR A 252 -16.62 1.87 -15.41
N TYR A 253 -17.45 1.85 -14.36
CA TYR A 253 -18.38 0.76 -14.07
C TYR A 253 -19.67 1.27 -13.42
N SER A 254 -20.60 0.38 -13.10
CA SER A 254 -21.82 0.71 -12.37
C SER A 254 -21.72 0.25 -10.90
N PRO A 255 -21.36 1.15 -9.96
CA PRO A 255 -21.09 0.80 -8.55
C PRO A 255 -22.34 0.38 -7.76
N GLY A 256 -23.53 0.65 -8.31
CA GLY A 256 -24.80 0.27 -7.71
C GLY A 256 -25.11 1.06 -6.44
N ASN A 257 -25.82 0.43 -5.51
CA ASN A 257 -26.15 1.06 -4.24
C ASN A 257 -24.95 1.00 -3.29
N GLY A 258 -24.64 2.10 -2.62
CA GLY A 258 -23.50 2.19 -1.71
C GLY A 258 -22.21 2.67 -2.38
N ALA A 259 -22.28 3.17 -3.62
CA ALA A 259 -21.18 3.83 -4.30
C ALA A 259 -20.42 4.78 -3.38
N MET A 260 -19.09 4.71 -3.44
CA MET A 260 -18.17 5.52 -2.64
C MET A 260 -17.97 6.91 -3.25
N GLY A 261 -18.23 7.07 -4.56
CA GLY A 261 -18.17 8.34 -5.28
C GLY A 261 -16.83 8.56 -5.97
N GLU A 262 -16.34 9.80 -5.94
CA GLU A 262 -15.08 10.19 -6.60
C GLU A 262 -13.85 9.48 -6.02
N ASP A 263 -13.94 9.06 -4.76
CA ASP A 263 -12.86 8.40 -4.05
C ASP A 263 -13.30 7.04 -3.52
N HIS A 264 -12.73 5.98 -4.10
CA HIS A 264 -13.01 4.58 -3.77
C HIS A 264 -11.73 3.77 -3.58
N PRO A 265 -11.05 3.89 -2.42
CA PRO A 265 -9.90 3.04 -2.11
C PRO A 265 -10.26 1.57 -2.15
N ILE A 266 -9.44 0.74 -2.80
CA ILE A 266 -9.68 -0.71 -2.95
C ILE A 266 -8.52 -1.57 -2.45
N SER A 267 -7.30 -1.02 -2.39
CA SER A 267 -6.16 -1.63 -1.70
C SER A 267 -5.44 -0.58 -0.87
N TRP A 268 -4.97 -0.98 0.31
CA TRP A 268 -4.25 -0.10 1.23
C TRP A 268 -3.29 -0.87 2.14
N CYS A 269 -2.36 -0.13 2.75
CA CYS A 269 -1.60 -0.59 3.91
C CYS A 269 -1.77 0.38 5.08
N HIS A 270 -1.56 -0.13 6.28
CA HIS A 270 -1.23 0.72 7.42
C HIS A 270 -0.49 -0.12 8.45
N ASN A 271 -0.09 0.54 9.51
CA ASN A 271 0.26 -0.18 10.72
C ASN A 271 -0.80 -0.03 11.78
N PHE A 272 -1.00 -1.10 12.55
CA PHE A 272 -2.05 -1.14 13.55
C PHE A 272 -1.58 -1.88 14.79
N GLU A 273 -1.63 -1.19 15.93
CA GLU A 273 -1.19 -1.69 17.25
C GLU A 273 0.22 -2.34 17.26
N GLY A 274 1.10 -2.00 16.32
CA GLY A 274 2.47 -2.54 16.22
C GLY A 274 2.68 -3.56 15.10
N GLY A 275 1.61 -4.09 14.49
CA GLY A 275 1.66 -4.98 13.33
C GLY A 275 1.53 -4.22 12.01
N ARG A 276 1.92 -4.89 10.91
CA ARG A 276 1.72 -4.43 9.52
C ARG A 276 0.44 -5.02 8.95
N SER A 277 -0.46 -4.17 8.47
CA SER A 277 -1.71 -4.57 7.83
C SER A 277 -1.67 -4.20 6.36
N TRP A 278 -2.03 -5.14 5.50
CA TRP A 278 -2.20 -4.93 4.07
C TRP A 278 -3.53 -5.53 3.63
N TYR A 279 -4.28 -4.79 2.81
CA TYR A 279 -5.59 -5.22 2.32
C TYR A 279 -5.70 -5.03 0.80
N GLU A 280 -6.36 -5.99 0.15
CA GLU A 280 -6.79 -5.91 -1.25
C GLU A 280 -8.25 -6.38 -1.35
N GLY A 281 -9.11 -5.51 -1.87
CA GLY A 281 -10.54 -5.75 -2.03
C GLY A 281 -10.93 -6.53 -3.29
N ALA A 282 -10.04 -6.65 -4.27
CA ALA A 282 -10.17 -7.51 -5.44
C ALA A 282 -9.83 -8.98 -5.13
N GLY A 283 -10.07 -9.87 -6.08
CA GLY A 283 -9.72 -11.29 -6.00
C GLY A 283 -10.90 -12.24 -5.80
N HIS A 284 -12.14 -11.81 -6.05
CA HIS A 284 -13.33 -12.67 -5.98
C HIS A 284 -13.32 -13.77 -7.05
N THR A 285 -12.80 -13.43 -8.23
CA THR A 285 -12.83 -14.31 -9.39
C THR A 285 -11.74 -15.36 -9.32
N ASP A 286 -12.08 -16.61 -9.60
CA ASP A 286 -11.13 -17.73 -9.64
C ASP A 286 -9.96 -17.41 -10.60
N GLU A 287 -10.21 -16.68 -11.70
CA GLU A 287 -9.18 -16.25 -12.65
C GLU A 287 -8.09 -15.37 -12.04
N SER A 288 -8.40 -14.59 -10.99
CA SER A 288 -7.42 -13.73 -10.32
C SER A 288 -6.24 -14.53 -9.76
N TRP A 289 -6.48 -15.77 -9.32
CA TRP A 289 -5.46 -16.65 -8.73
C TRP A 289 -4.59 -17.39 -9.77
N THR A 290 -4.71 -16.99 -11.04
CA THR A 290 -3.80 -17.39 -12.12
C THR A 290 -3.23 -16.19 -12.90
N ASP A 291 -3.65 -14.97 -12.56
CA ASP A 291 -3.14 -13.75 -13.17
C ASP A 291 -1.78 -13.37 -12.56
N PRO A 292 -0.70 -13.33 -13.36
CA PRO A 292 0.64 -13.08 -12.84
C PRO A 292 0.79 -11.70 -12.16
N LEU A 293 0.09 -10.65 -12.64
CA LEU A 293 0.17 -9.32 -12.01
C LEU A 293 -0.52 -9.32 -10.65
N PHE A 294 -1.65 -10.00 -10.53
CA PHE A 294 -2.38 -10.12 -9.27
C PHE A 294 -1.63 -11.00 -8.27
N LEU A 295 -1.09 -12.13 -8.70
CA LEU A 295 -0.26 -12.99 -7.86
C LEU A 295 0.99 -12.27 -7.36
N GLU A 296 1.67 -11.50 -8.22
CA GLU A 296 2.83 -10.70 -7.80
C GLU A 296 2.42 -9.56 -6.82
N HIS A 297 1.25 -8.94 -7.03
CA HIS A 297 0.70 -7.94 -6.09
C HIS A 297 0.48 -8.54 -4.69
N VAL A 298 -0.19 -9.69 -4.61
CA VAL A 298 -0.46 -10.39 -3.34
C VAL A 298 0.83 -10.89 -2.70
N LEU A 299 1.74 -11.49 -3.47
CA LEU A 299 3.06 -11.95 -2.98
C LEU A 299 3.80 -10.81 -2.30
N LYS A 300 3.88 -9.65 -2.96
CA LYS A 300 4.60 -8.49 -2.43
C LYS A 300 3.90 -7.86 -1.21
N GLY A 301 2.57 -7.95 -1.11
CA GLY A 301 1.83 -7.62 0.12
C GLY A 301 2.17 -8.57 1.28
N ILE A 302 2.27 -9.87 1.00
CA ILE A 302 2.70 -10.89 1.97
C ILE A 302 4.14 -10.64 2.42
N GLU A 303 5.07 -10.46 1.50
CA GLU A 303 6.48 -10.18 1.81
C GLU A 303 6.63 -8.88 2.62
N TRP A 304 5.84 -7.85 2.29
CA TRP A 304 5.88 -6.58 3.00
C TRP A 304 5.38 -6.72 4.44
N THR A 305 4.21 -7.35 4.65
CA THR A 305 3.69 -7.60 6.00
C THR A 305 4.61 -8.52 6.82
N ALA A 306 5.25 -9.50 6.17
CA ALA A 306 6.27 -10.37 6.76
C ALA A 306 7.62 -9.67 7.04
N GLY A 307 7.84 -8.44 6.54
CA GLY A 307 9.08 -7.69 6.72
C GLY A 307 10.25 -8.20 5.88
N LYS A 308 9.95 -8.88 4.76
CA LYS A 308 10.94 -9.45 3.84
C LYS A 308 11.32 -8.47 2.71
N VAL A 309 10.47 -7.51 2.44
CA VAL A 309 10.75 -6.37 1.55
C VAL A 309 10.51 -5.07 2.30
N GLU A 310 11.28 -4.05 1.95
CA GLU A 310 11.24 -2.73 2.56
C GLU A 310 10.66 -1.69 1.59
N GLY A 311 10.32 -0.52 2.13
CA GLY A 311 9.75 0.61 1.41
C GLY A 311 8.22 0.61 1.41
N GLY A 312 7.69 1.63 0.74
CA GLY A 312 6.33 1.60 0.22
C GLY A 312 5.36 2.67 0.63
N GLY A 313 5.84 3.89 0.86
CA GLY A 313 4.98 5.05 1.04
C GLY A 313 4.22 4.98 2.34
N ASN A 314 4.90 5.34 3.43
CA ASN A 314 4.26 5.86 4.64
C ASN A 314 3.62 4.84 5.59
N CYS A 315 3.83 3.54 5.36
CA CYS A 315 3.38 2.48 6.25
C CYS A 315 4.46 2.07 7.28
N VAL A 316 5.12 3.02 7.96
CA VAL A 316 6.05 2.77 9.09
C VAL A 316 5.44 3.20 10.43
N THR A 317 5.71 2.48 11.53
CA THR A 317 5.22 2.88 12.86
C THR A 317 6.26 3.61 13.69
N PHE A 318 5.80 4.52 14.55
CA PHE A 318 6.62 5.03 15.66
C PHE A 318 7.24 3.88 16.49
N PRO A 319 6.47 2.87 16.98
CA PRO A 319 7.02 1.69 17.65
C PRO A 319 8.14 0.93 16.91
N GLU A 320 8.04 0.75 15.59
CA GLU A 320 9.06 0.08 14.77
C GLU A 320 10.36 0.87 14.82
N VAL A 321 10.29 2.18 14.60
CA VAL A 321 11.48 3.05 14.65
C VAL A 321 12.04 3.12 16.06
N GLU A 322 11.20 3.21 17.09
CA GLU A 322 11.60 3.15 18.50
C GLU A 322 12.31 1.82 18.82
N GLY A 323 11.82 0.70 18.27
CA GLY A 323 12.42 -0.63 18.40
C GLY A 323 13.81 -0.71 17.76
N ILE A 324 13.98 -0.15 16.56
CA ILE A 324 15.29 -0.06 15.90
C ILE A 324 16.27 0.76 16.77
N VAL A 325 15.85 1.92 17.27
CA VAL A 325 16.68 2.76 18.14
C VAL A 325 17.07 2.02 19.43
N ALA A 326 16.14 1.28 20.04
CA ALA A 326 16.41 0.48 21.23
C ALA A 326 17.35 -0.70 20.97
N GLY A 327 17.36 -1.23 19.74
CA GLY A 327 18.21 -2.35 19.31
C GLY A 327 19.62 -1.94 18.87
N LEU A 328 19.92 -0.64 18.73
CA LEU A 328 21.25 -0.18 18.31
C LEU A 328 22.35 -0.61 19.30
N ASP A 329 23.48 -1.07 18.76
CA ASP A 329 24.71 -1.21 19.56
C ASP A 329 25.23 0.19 19.92
N THR A 330 24.99 0.60 21.17
CA THR A 330 25.42 1.88 21.73
C THR A 330 26.72 1.79 22.53
N SER A 331 27.51 0.72 22.34
CA SER A 331 28.78 0.51 23.04
C SER A 331 29.85 1.56 22.72
N ALA A 332 29.73 2.24 21.57
CA ALA A 332 30.60 3.34 21.19
C ALA A 332 30.31 4.63 22.00
N VAL A 333 31.35 5.43 22.22
CA VAL A 333 31.27 6.65 23.03
C VAL A 333 30.40 7.69 22.33
N GLY A 334 29.24 7.99 22.91
CA GLY A 334 28.31 9.03 22.43
C GLY A 334 27.04 8.48 21.78
N ASP A 335 27.06 7.24 21.29
CA ASP A 335 25.91 6.64 20.61
C ASP A 335 24.72 6.43 21.55
N SER A 336 24.96 6.10 22.83
CA SER A 336 23.88 6.03 23.82
C SER A 336 23.18 7.36 24.08
N VAL A 337 23.91 8.48 23.97
CA VAL A 337 23.34 9.84 24.10
C VAL A 337 22.54 10.20 22.86
N ILE A 338 23.07 9.89 21.67
CA ILE A 338 22.40 10.18 20.39
C ILE A 338 21.15 9.33 20.25
N ALA A 339 21.22 8.03 20.52
CA ALA A 339 20.06 7.13 20.51
C ALA A 339 18.99 7.58 21.50
N GLY A 340 19.38 8.01 22.71
CA GLY A 340 18.45 8.59 23.68
C GLY A 340 17.77 9.88 23.19
N ALA A 341 18.49 10.72 22.45
CA ALA A 341 17.92 11.93 21.85
C ALA A 341 16.96 11.61 20.71
N ILE A 342 17.31 10.66 19.83
CA ILE A 342 16.43 10.17 18.76
C ILE A 342 15.15 9.59 19.37
N ALA A 343 15.25 8.72 20.38
CA ALA A 343 14.08 8.15 21.05
C ALA A 343 13.17 9.23 21.67
N SER A 344 13.75 10.27 22.27
CA SER A 344 12.97 11.40 22.81
C SER A 344 12.24 12.18 21.71
N LEU A 345 12.88 12.38 20.55
CA LEU A 345 12.28 13.07 19.41
C LEU A 345 11.17 12.23 18.78
N LEU A 346 11.37 10.92 18.63
CA LEU A 346 10.32 9.99 18.17
C LEU A 346 9.09 10.04 19.08
N GLY A 347 9.28 10.03 20.41
CA GLY A 347 8.18 10.17 21.36
C GLY A 347 7.47 11.53 21.26
N SER A 348 8.19 12.62 20.99
CA SER A 348 7.58 13.94 20.76
C SER A 348 6.81 14.03 19.43
N ALA A 349 7.37 13.48 18.35
CA ALA A 349 6.72 13.42 17.06
C ALA A 349 5.44 12.56 17.11
N ARG A 350 5.49 11.42 17.81
CA ARG A 350 4.32 10.58 18.06
C ARG A 350 3.23 11.33 18.80
N SER A 351 3.58 12.05 19.87
CA SER A 351 2.60 12.85 20.61
C SER A 351 1.96 13.92 19.73
N ALA A 352 2.72 14.58 18.85
CA ALA A 352 2.17 15.57 17.92
C ALA A 352 1.23 14.93 16.90
N ALA A 353 1.60 13.77 16.35
CA ALA A 353 0.74 13.00 15.44
C ALA A 353 -0.57 12.56 16.12
N ASP A 354 -0.48 12.00 17.34
CA ASP A 354 -1.64 11.58 18.14
C ASP A 354 -2.56 12.77 18.51
N ASP A 355 -2.01 13.98 18.62
CA ASP A 355 -2.75 15.22 18.86
C ASP A 355 -3.32 15.85 17.58
N GLY A 356 -3.13 15.23 16.41
CA GLY A 356 -3.60 15.74 15.12
C GLY A 356 -2.80 16.91 14.56
N ASP A 357 -1.51 17.01 14.90
CA ASP A 357 -0.57 18.03 14.40
C ASP A 357 0.57 17.38 13.58
N PRO A 358 0.27 16.92 12.34
CA PRO A 358 1.24 16.25 11.49
C PRO A 358 2.39 17.17 11.07
N ALA A 359 2.16 18.48 10.94
CA ALA A 359 3.21 19.45 10.58
C ALA A 359 4.30 19.53 11.67
N THR A 360 3.91 19.57 12.95
CA THR A 360 4.87 19.49 14.05
C THR A 360 5.56 18.12 14.08
N ALA A 361 4.82 17.03 13.83
CA ALA A 361 5.40 15.69 13.78
C ALA A 361 6.50 15.59 12.71
N VAL A 362 6.26 16.07 11.48
CA VAL A 362 7.25 16.17 10.39
C VAL A 362 8.50 16.92 10.84
N GLN A 363 8.33 18.11 11.45
CA GLN A 363 9.46 18.92 11.90
C GLN A 363 10.33 18.17 12.92
N VAL A 364 9.70 17.50 13.89
CA VAL A 364 10.39 16.75 14.94
C VAL A 364 11.07 15.50 14.38
N LEU A 365 10.42 14.80 13.46
CA LEU A 365 10.99 13.64 12.75
C LEU A 365 12.21 14.04 11.92
N GLY A 366 12.18 15.18 11.23
CA GLY A 366 13.34 15.72 10.51
C GLY A 366 14.53 15.98 11.44
N ALA A 367 14.28 16.43 12.67
CA ALA A 367 15.33 16.59 13.69
C ALA A 367 15.89 15.23 14.15
N ALA A 368 15.03 14.21 14.32
CA ALA A 368 15.46 12.85 14.65
C ALA A 368 16.32 12.25 13.54
N ARG A 369 15.91 12.46 12.28
CA ARG A 369 16.61 11.99 11.09
C ARG A 369 18.02 12.54 10.98
N ALA A 370 18.19 13.84 11.22
CA ALA A 370 19.49 14.50 11.18
C ALA A 370 20.47 13.93 12.22
N LEU A 371 19.98 13.41 13.35
CA LEU A 371 20.83 12.80 14.37
C LEU A 371 21.37 11.42 13.97
N VAL A 372 20.71 10.71 13.05
CA VAL A 372 21.16 9.38 12.60
C VAL A 372 22.55 9.44 11.97
N ASP A 373 22.86 10.52 11.25
CA ASP A 373 24.16 10.72 10.59
C ASP A 373 25.32 10.90 11.60
N HIS A 374 25.00 11.16 12.87
CA HIS A 374 25.98 11.30 13.95
C HIS A 374 26.25 9.99 14.72
N LEU A 375 25.44 8.95 14.52
CA LEU A 375 25.69 7.64 15.12
C LEU A 375 26.96 7.02 14.55
N SER A 376 27.72 6.32 15.40
CA SER A 376 28.84 5.48 14.98
C SER A 376 28.49 3.98 14.83
N ALA A 377 27.22 3.64 15.04
CA ALA A 377 26.64 2.32 14.80
C ALA A 377 26.94 1.77 13.39
N ALA A 378 26.73 0.47 13.20
CA ALA A 378 27.00 -0.19 11.93
C ALA A 378 26.29 0.52 10.78
N ALA A 379 26.95 0.60 9.62
CA ALA A 379 26.41 1.33 8.47
C ALA A 379 25.04 0.81 8.02
N GLY A 380 24.79 -0.50 8.18
CA GLY A 380 23.48 -1.11 7.94
C GLY A 380 22.41 -0.58 8.90
N ASP A 381 22.66 -0.65 10.21
CA ASP A 381 21.72 -0.18 11.24
C ASP A 381 21.39 1.30 11.08
N ARG A 382 22.39 2.13 10.74
CA ARG A 382 22.18 3.56 10.47
C ARG A 382 21.34 3.80 9.21
N ALA A 383 21.60 3.05 8.14
CA ALA A 383 20.83 3.15 6.90
C ALA A 383 19.37 2.73 7.12
N LEU A 384 19.15 1.62 7.83
CA LEU A 384 17.82 1.14 8.19
C LEU A 384 17.06 2.17 9.04
N LEU A 385 17.68 2.68 10.11
CA LEU A 385 17.06 3.70 10.97
C LEU A 385 16.74 4.98 10.20
N ALA A 386 17.66 5.43 9.33
CA ALA A 386 17.45 6.59 8.47
C ALA A 386 16.22 6.41 7.59
N THR A 387 16.16 5.31 6.83
CA THR A 387 15.04 5.00 5.94
C THR A 387 13.72 4.97 6.69
N LYS A 388 13.68 4.36 7.89
CA LYS A 388 12.44 4.25 8.66
C LYS A 388 11.98 5.58 9.28
N ILE A 389 12.91 6.45 9.66
CA ILE A 389 12.54 7.83 10.05
C ILE A 389 12.06 8.61 8.82
N ASP A 390 12.70 8.44 7.65
CA ASP A 390 12.27 9.08 6.40
C ASP A 390 10.85 8.62 6.01
N ASP A 391 10.52 7.33 6.15
CA ASP A 391 9.16 6.82 5.92
C ASP A 391 8.12 7.43 6.90
N LEU A 392 8.49 7.69 8.16
CA LEU A 392 7.62 8.42 9.10
C LEU A 392 7.45 9.89 8.71
N VAL A 393 8.52 10.53 8.23
CA VAL A 393 8.48 11.92 7.73
C VAL A 393 7.52 11.99 6.56
N ASP A 394 7.65 11.09 5.59
CA ASP A 394 6.80 11.06 4.41
C ASP A 394 5.34 10.79 4.80
N TRP A 395 5.10 9.90 5.78
CA TRP A 395 3.76 9.66 6.33
C TRP A 395 3.13 10.91 6.91
N GLN A 396 3.83 11.54 7.86
CA GLN A 396 3.31 12.74 8.49
C GLN A 396 3.19 13.89 7.49
N THR A 397 4.04 13.96 6.46
CA THR A 397 3.94 14.96 5.39
C THR A 397 2.68 14.76 4.57
N GLY A 398 2.33 13.52 4.24
CA GLY A 398 1.07 13.21 3.53
C GLY A 398 -0.19 13.53 4.33
N LEU A 399 -0.09 13.64 5.66
CA LEU A 399 -1.18 14.05 6.55
C LEU A 399 -1.23 15.57 6.77
N VAL A 400 -0.22 16.33 6.32
CA VAL A 400 -0.30 17.78 6.37
C VAL A 400 -1.35 18.21 5.35
N ASP A 401 -2.53 18.57 5.86
CA ASP A 401 -3.60 19.16 5.06
C ASP A 401 -3.10 20.51 4.51
N ASP A 402 -2.62 20.50 3.26
CA ASP A 402 -2.25 21.71 2.51
C ASP A 402 -3.50 22.55 2.14
N GLY A 403 -4.69 22.08 2.52
CA GLY A 403 -5.97 22.63 2.13
C GLY A 403 -6.34 22.26 0.69
N PRO A 404 -7.47 22.76 0.18
CA PRO A 404 -7.81 22.59 -1.23
C PRO A 404 -6.70 23.19 -2.12
N SER A 405 -6.19 22.42 -3.09
CA SER A 405 -5.20 22.86 -4.08
C SER A 405 -5.85 23.08 -5.45
N LEU A 406 -5.13 23.74 -6.37
CA LEU A 406 -5.55 23.97 -7.75
C LEU A 406 -4.66 23.16 -8.69
N ASP A 407 -5.25 22.38 -9.59
CA ASP A 407 -4.45 21.55 -10.51
C ASP A 407 -3.90 22.39 -11.67
N LEU A 408 -2.58 22.66 -11.66
CA LEU A 408 -1.92 23.58 -12.58
C LEU A 408 -0.56 23.06 -13.05
N ALA A 409 -0.32 23.03 -14.35
CA ALA A 409 1.02 22.81 -14.91
C ALA A 409 1.66 24.12 -15.37
N ALA A 410 2.74 24.53 -14.73
CA ALA A 410 3.41 25.81 -15.00
C ALA A 410 4.88 25.65 -15.43
N GLU A 411 5.31 26.42 -16.42
CA GLU A 411 6.67 26.41 -16.96
C GLU A 411 7.18 27.84 -17.19
N ALA A 412 8.46 28.08 -16.89
CA ALA A 412 9.15 29.34 -17.12
C ALA A 412 10.47 29.12 -17.86
N GLU A 413 10.66 29.77 -19.00
CA GLU A 413 11.87 29.63 -19.81
C GLU A 413 12.29 30.94 -20.49
N LEU A 414 13.60 31.08 -20.73
CA LEU A 414 14.13 32.18 -21.53
C LEU A 414 14.03 31.86 -23.03
N ARG A 415 13.41 32.77 -23.78
CA ARG A 415 13.31 32.71 -25.24
C ARG A 415 14.00 33.91 -25.88
N THR A 416 14.82 33.64 -26.90
CA THR A 416 15.40 34.70 -27.72
C THR A 416 14.45 35.08 -28.86
N MET A 417 13.99 36.34 -28.88
CA MET A 417 13.17 36.88 -29.95
C MET A 417 13.78 38.18 -30.48
N GLY A 418 14.16 38.21 -31.76
CA GLY A 418 14.76 39.39 -32.39
C GLY A 418 16.08 39.85 -31.75
N GLY A 419 16.89 38.92 -31.22
CA GLY A 419 18.17 39.21 -30.57
C GLY A 419 18.08 39.74 -29.14
N LYS A 420 16.90 39.67 -28.51
CA LYS A 420 16.68 40.03 -27.11
C LYS A 420 16.10 38.85 -26.34
N GLN A 421 16.42 38.74 -25.05
CA GLN A 421 15.86 37.71 -24.19
C GLN A 421 14.50 38.11 -23.64
N TYR A 422 13.58 37.15 -23.63
CA TYR A 422 12.26 37.25 -23.02
C TYR A 422 12.09 36.09 -22.06
N LEU A 423 11.50 36.35 -20.89
CA LEU A 423 11.09 35.30 -19.97
C LEU A 423 9.65 34.90 -20.32
N ALA A 424 9.48 33.74 -20.94
CA ALA A 424 8.19 33.18 -21.31
C ALA A 424 7.68 32.31 -20.16
N VAL A 425 6.46 32.59 -19.70
CA VAL A 425 5.78 31.80 -18.67
C VAL A 425 4.47 31.29 -19.25
N ARG A 426 4.25 29.98 -19.13
CA ARG A 426 3.00 29.31 -19.48
C ARG A 426 2.45 28.62 -18.24
N VAL A 427 1.17 28.78 -17.99
CA VAL A 427 0.43 28.09 -16.94
C VAL A 427 -0.78 27.44 -17.61
N LEU A 428 -0.86 26.12 -17.59
CA LEU A 428 -2.00 25.32 -18.04
C LEU A 428 -2.91 25.12 -16.83
N ASN A 429 -4.20 25.44 -17.00
CA ASN A 429 -5.20 25.06 -16.03
C ASN A 429 -5.60 23.59 -16.26
N GLU A 430 -5.18 22.69 -15.38
CA GLU A 430 -5.58 21.28 -15.38
C GLU A 430 -6.80 21.04 -14.47
N ASP A 431 -7.14 22.03 -13.64
CA ASP A 431 -8.32 22.08 -12.79
C ASP A 431 -9.62 22.00 -13.60
N GLU A 432 -10.65 21.38 -13.01
CA GLU A 432 -11.99 21.25 -13.59
C GLU A 432 -12.77 22.57 -13.59
N THR A 433 -12.30 23.58 -12.86
CA THR A 433 -12.94 24.90 -12.73
C THR A 433 -12.10 26.02 -13.35
N PRO A 434 -12.71 27.16 -13.72
CA PRO A 434 -11.93 28.32 -14.18
C PRO A 434 -11.07 28.92 -13.06
N VAL A 435 -9.80 29.18 -13.36
CA VAL A 435 -8.82 29.70 -12.40
C VAL A 435 -8.35 31.11 -12.78
N ASP A 436 -8.29 32.03 -11.81
CA ASP A 436 -7.63 33.33 -11.96
C ASP A 436 -6.12 33.15 -11.73
N ILE A 437 -5.27 33.57 -12.68
CA ILE A 437 -3.82 33.35 -12.64
C ILE A 437 -3.08 34.68 -12.72
N THR A 438 -2.14 34.92 -11.80
CA THR A 438 -1.21 36.05 -11.82
C THR A 438 0.22 35.56 -11.88
N VAL A 439 0.92 35.89 -12.95
CA VAL A 439 2.35 35.61 -13.11
C VAL A 439 3.16 36.84 -12.73
N THR A 440 4.06 36.70 -11.78
CA THR A 440 4.96 37.76 -11.30
C THR A 440 6.42 37.36 -11.54
N THR A 441 7.16 38.23 -12.22
CA THR A 441 8.58 38.05 -12.53
C THR A 441 9.37 39.30 -12.14
N PRO A 442 10.71 39.24 -12.08
CA PRO A 442 11.54 40.44 -11.95
C PRO A 442 11.35 41.47 -13.09
N TYR A 443 10.75 41.07 -14.21
CA TYR A 443 10.58 41.88 -15.42
C TYR A 443 9.13 42.40 -15.60
N GLY A 444 8.23 42.10 -14.66
CA GLY A 444 6.84 42.54 -14.68
C GLY A 444 5.88 41.47 -14.16
N SER A 445 4.61 41.86 -14.03
CA SER A 445 3.52 40.98 -13.62
C SER A 445 2.36 41.05 -14.61
N LYS A 446 1.60 39.95 -14.75
CA LYS A 446 0.43 39.84 -15.62
C LYS A 446 -0.61 38.90 -15.02
N SER A 447 -1.85 39.39 -14.93
CA SER A 447 -3.01 38.59 -14.50
C SER A 447 -3.92 38.19 -15.67
N PHE A 448 -4.53 37.03 -15.53
CA PHE A 448 -5.50 36.38 -16.41
C PHE A 448 -6.68 35.95 -15.55
N ALA A 449 -7.89 36.35 -15.92
CA ALA A 449 -9.08 35.98 -15.17
C ALA A 449 -9.84 34.84 -15.87
N GLY A 450 -10.34 33.88 -15.09
CA GLY A 450 -11.19 32.78 -15.54
C GLY A 450 -10.55 31.93 -16.64
N VAL A 451 -9.29 31.52 -16.46
CA VAL A 451 -8.61 30.61 -17.38
C VAL A 451 -9.36 29.27 -17.33
N ALA A 452 -10.03 28.92 -18.42
CA ALA A 452 -10.88 27.73 -18.47
C ALA A 452 -10.08 26.42 -18.30
N PRO A 453 -10.71 25.32 -17.87
CA PRO A 453 -10.10 23.99 -17.85
C PRO A 453 -9.44 23.64 -19.18
N ALA A 454 -8.26 23.04 -19.12
CA ALA A 454 -7.37 22.73 -20.24
C ALA A 454 -6.91 23.93 -21.09
N ALA A 455 -7.18 25.18 -20.69
CA ALA A 455 -6.68 26.39 -21.35
C ALA A 455 -5.40 26.91 -20.67
N ASN A 456 -4.62 27.71 -21.40
CA ASN A 456 -3.35 28.23 -20.90
C ASN A 456 -3.35 29.77 -20.74
N ALA A 457 -2.84 30.24 -19.61
CA ALA A 457 -2.31 31.59 -19.45
C ALA A 457 -0.87 31.62 -20.00
N TYR A 458 -0.56 32.61 -20.85
CA TYR A 458 0.77 32.76 -21.43
C TYR A 458 1.20 34.22 -21.49
N GLN A 459 2.39 34.52 -20.96
CA GLN A 459 3.01 35.84 -21.07
C GLN A 459 4.52 35.70 -21.32
N ALA A 460 5.01 36.44 -22.32
CA ALA A 460 6.44 36.67 -22.51
C ALA A 460 6.82 38.06 -22.00
N PHE A 461 7.66 38.13 -20.97
CA PHE A 461 8.14 39.37 -20.36
C PHE A 461 9.45 39.82 -21.02
N ALA A 462 9.48 41.04 -21.53
CA ALA A 462 10.70 41.60 -22.12
C ALA A 462 11.74 41.92 -21.04
N THR A 463 12.83 41.15 -20.97
CA THR A 463 13.88 41.37 -19.95
C THR A 463 14.67 42.66 -20.19
N ARG A 464 14.73 43.09 -21.47
CA ARG A 464 15.59 44.19 -21.97
C ARG A 464 17.09 43.94 -21.78
N LEU A 465 17.46 42.70 -21.47
CA LEU A 465 18.84 42.26 -21.31
C LEU A 465 19.27 41.39 -22.51
N VAL A 466 20.57 41.36 -22.75
CA VAL A 466 21.22 40.44 -23.70
C VAL A 466 21.56 39.13 -23.01
N GLU A 467 22.05 39.22 -21.77
CA GLU A 467 22.29 38.11 -20.85
C GLU A 467 21.41 38.29 -19.61
N VAL A 468 20.69 37.23 -19.23
CA VAL A 468 19.74 37.23 -18.13
C VAL A 468 20.25 36.28 -17.04
N PRO A 469 20.42 36.72 -15.77
CA PRO A 469 20.75 35.81 -14.68
C PRO A 469 19.59 34.84 -14.43
N GLY A 470 19.90 33.64 -13.94
CA GLY A 470 18.88 32.71 -13.47
C GLY A 470 18.15 33.28 -12.26
N GLY A 471 16.89 32.89 -12.08
CA GLY A 471 16.04 33.40 -11.01
C GLY A 471 14.73 32.65 -10.92
N GLU A 472 13.75 33.28 -10.28
CA GLU A 472 12.45 32.67 -9.99
C GLU A 472 11.29 33.51 -10.54
N VAL A 473 10.20 32.83 -10.88
CA VAL A 473 8.89 33.37 -11.22
C VAL A 473 7.89 32.88 -10.18
N THR A 474 7.03 33.77 -9.72
CA THR A 474 5.91 33.42 -8.83
C THR A 474 4.62 33.40 -9.64
N VAL A 475 3.90 32.29 -9.62
CA VAL A 475 2.55 32.15 -10.18
C VAL A 475 1.58 32.06 -9.01
N THR A 476 0.72 33.06 -8.85
CA THR A 476 -0.39 33.02 -7.88
C THR A 476 -1.67 32.66 -8.61
N ALA A 477 -2.36 31.61 -8.18
CA ALA A 477 -3.62 31.16 -8.75
C ALA A 477 -4.74 31.21 -7.71
N SER A 478 -5.97 31.50 -8.13
CA SER A 478 -7.12 31.46 -7.23
C SER A 478 -8.39 30.99 -7.93
N ALA A 479 -9.20 30.20 -7.23
CA ALA A 479 -10.54 29.79 -7.67
C ALA A 479 -11.50 29.72 -6.48
N GLU A 480 -12.80 29.71 -6.75
CA GLU A 480 -13.82 29.49 -5.71
C GLU A 480 -14.12 28.01 -5.59
N ARG A 481 -13.97 27.43 -4.39
CA ARG A 481 -14.37 26.07 -4.05
C ARG A 481 -15.36 26.14 -2.88
N ASP A 482 -16.54 25.56 -3.05
CA ASP A 482 -17.58 25.49 -2.01
C ASP A 482 -17.96 26.81 -1.30
N GLY A 483 -17.77 27.94 -2.00
CA GLY A 483 -18.06 29.29 -1.49
C GLY A 483 -16.92 29.95 -0.72
N GLU A 484 -15.71 29.37 -0.77
CA GLU A 484 -14.47 29.95 -0.26
C GLU A 484 -13.44 30.12 -1.39
N THR A 485 -12.65 31.19 -1.32
CA THR A 485 -11.57 31.43 -2.28
C THR A 485 -10.34 30.60 -1.89
N VAL A 486 -9.99 29.64 -2.74
CA VAL A 486 -8.74 28.89 -2.68
C VAL A 486 -7.67 29.67 -3.42
N THR A 487 -6.48 29.79 -2.82
CA THR A 487 -5.33 30.50 -3.43
C THR A 487 -4.08 29.65 -3.31
N GLU A 488 -3.38 29.44 -4.42
CA GLU A 488 -2.13 28.71 -4.51
C GLU A 488 -1.00 29.59 -5.05
N GLU A 489 0.23 29.36 -4.59
CA GLU A 489 1.43 30.04 -5.10
C GLU A 489 2.49 29.02 -5.54
N ILE A 490 2.84 29.05 -6.83
CA ILE A 490 3.84 28.18 -7.45
C ILE A 490 5.09 29.00 -7.77
N ALA A 491 6.23 28.56 -7.24
CA ALA A 491 7.55 29.13 -7.55
C ALA A 491 8.24 28.33 -8.66
N LEU A 492 8.62 29.00 -9.75
CA LEU A 492 9.28 28.39 -10.92
C LEU A 492 10.67 28.97 -11.11
N ALA A 493 11.70 28.13 -11.00
CA ALA A 493 13.06 28.51 -11.35
C ALA A 493 13.24 28.57 -12.89
N TYR A 494 13.98 29.57 -13.38
CA TYR A 494 14.45 29.63 -14.75
C TYR A 494 15.97 29.78 -14.80
N ALA A 495 16.60 29.03 -15.71
CA ALA A 495 18.04 29.11 -15.93
C ALA A 495 18.42 30.42 -16.63
N GLY A 496 19.56 31.00 -16.27
CA GLY A 496 20.10 32.18 -16.92
C GLY A 496 20.76 31.88 -18.27
N THR A 497 20.98 32.90 -19.09
CA THR A 497 21.78 32.82 -20.31
C THR A 497 23.18 33.36 -20.04
N ALA A 498 24.19 32.53 -20.29
CA ALA A 498 25.61 32.88 -20.15
C ALA A 498 26.12 33.77 -21.26
#